data_AF-A0A3C0KDM1-F1
#
_entry.id   AF-A0A3C0KDM1-F1
#
_cell.length_a   1.000
_cell.length_b   1.000
_cell.length_c   1.000
_cell.angle_alpha   90.00
_cell.angle_beta   90.00
_cell.angle_gamma   90.00
#
_symmetry.space_group_name_H-M   'P 1'
#
loop_
_entity.id
_entity.type
_entity.pdbx_description
1 polymer ?
#
loop_
_entity_poly.entity_id
_entity_poly.type
_entity_poly.pdbx_seq_one_letter_code
_entity_poly.pdbx_strand_id
1 'polypeptide(L)'
;MSFFRDVNLPAATAGFVAVLVGFTSSVAIVFQAAQAFGATPAQITSWMWALGLGMGLCTAIPSLILRQPVMVAWSTPGAAVLATAGLAGGFGMGEAVGAFMACAVLIILSGATGWFERIMNRIPMAIASALLAGVLARFGLQAFAAAQTALPLVLVMLLA
;
A
#
# COMPACT_ATOMS: atom_id res chain seq x y z
N MET A 1 22.82 -4.77 -6.39
CA MET A 1 21.86 -5.89 -6.53
C MET A 1 22.32 -6.77 -7.67
N SER A 2 22.65 -8.02 -7.36
CA SER A 2 22.83 -9.08 -8.35
C SER A 2 21.52 -9.87 -8.30
N PHE A 3 20.63 -9.66 -9.28
CA PHE A 3 19.26 -10.19 -9.26
C PHE A 3 19.20 -11.67 -8.85
N PHE A 4 20.07 -12.50 -9.43
CA PHE A 4 20.14 -13.94 -9.15
C PHE A 4 20.78 -14.30 -7.79
N ARG A 5 21.54 -13.39 -7.17
CA ARG A 5 22.13 -13.58 -5.83
C ARG A 5 21.24 -13.07 -4.71
N ASP A 6 20.33 -12.14 -5.02
CA ASP A 6 19.38 -11.55 -4.09
C ASP A 6 18.07 -12.36 -3.99
N VAL A 7 17.82 -13.30 -4.91
CA VAL A 7 16.76 -14.33 -4.79
C VAL A 7 17.20 -15.40 -3.79
N ASN A 8 16.87 -15.17 -2.51
CA ASN A 8 17.07 -16.12 -1.43
C ASN A 8 15.76 -16.39 -0.68
N LEU A 9 15.73 -17.48 0.10
CA LEU A 9 14.54 -17.89 0.83
C LEU A 9 13.98 -16.78 1.74
N PRO A 10 14.81 -16.04 2.52
CA PRO A 10 14.33 -14.91 3.32
C PRO A 10 13.69 -13.77 2.51
N ALA A 11 14.25 -13.40 1.36
CA ALA A 11 13.68 -12.36 0.51
C ALA A 11 12.34 -12.79 -0.09
N ALA A 12 12.23 -14.06 -0.49
CA ALA A 12 10.99 -14.62 -1.01
C ALA A 12 9.89 -14.68 0.07
N THR A 13 10.22 -15.15 1.29
CA THR A 13 9.27 -15.19 2.40
C THR A 13 8.86 -13.79 2.85
N ALA A 14 9.79 -12.84 2.95
CA ALA A 14 9.48 -11.46 3.30
C ALA A 14 8.55 -10.80 2.27
N GLY A 15 8.83 -10.97 0.96
CA GLY A 15 7.96 -10.48 -0.11
C GLY A 15 6.57 -11.11 -0.07
N PHE A 16 6.49 -12.42 0.13
CA PHE A 16 5.21 -13.13 0.24
C PHE A 16 4.38 -12.65 1.44
N VAL A 17 5.00 -12.56 2.62
CA VAL A 17 4.32 -12.09 3.84
C VAL A 17 3.87 -10.64 3.67
N ALA A 18 4.71 -9.77 3.09
CA ALA A 18 4.35 -8.38 2.82
C ALA A 18 3.10 -8.26 1.92
N VAL A 19 3.01 -9.07 0.85
CA VAL A 19 1.84 -9.08 -0.04
C VAL A 19 0.62 -9.64 0.68
N LEU A 20 0.76 -10.75 1.41
CA LEU A 20 -0.35 -11.40 2.11
C LEU A 20 -0.94 -10.49 3.19
N VAL A 21 -0.10 -9.89 4.03
CA VAL A 21 -0.52 -8.92 5.06
C VAL A 21 -1.09 -7.65 4.42
N GLY A 22 -0.47 -7.16 3.34
CA GLY A 22 -0.96 -6.00 2.59
C GLY A 22 -2.39 -6.22 2.08
N PHE A 23 -2.62 -7.28 1.31
CA PHE A 23 -3.94 -7.59 0.74
C PHE A 23 -4.99 -7.88 1.81
N THR A 24 -4.66 -8.67 2.83
CA THR A 24 -5.63 -9.02 3.88
C THR A 24 -6.08 -7.82 4.71
N SER A 25 -5.23 -6.79 4.85
CA SER A 25 -5.53 -5.65 5.73
C SER A 25 -6.55 -4.66 5.18
N SER A 26 -6.48 -4.31 3.89
CA SER A 26 -7.17 -3.12 3.39
C SER A 26 -7.82 -3.27 2.01
N VAL A 27 -7.77 -4.47 1.41
CA VAL A 27 -8.43 -4.71 0.12
C VAL A 27 -9.95 -4.54 0.20
N ALA A 28 -10.55 -4.87 1.35
CA ALA A 28 -12.00 -4.73 1.57
C ALA A 28 -12.49 -3.29 1.35
N ILE A 29 -11.67 -2.29 1.69
CA ILE A 29 -12.01 -0.86 1.49
C ILE A 29 -12.01 -0.53 0.00
N VAL A 30 -11.11 -1.13 -0.80
CA VAL A 30 -11.07 -0.95 -2.26
C VAL A 30 -12.33 -1.55 -2.91
N PHE A 31 -12.77 -2.72 -2.46
CA PHE A 31 -14.03 -3.33 -2.91
C PHE A 31 -15.24 -2.45 -2.54
N GLN A 32 -15.29 -1.96 -1.30
CA GLN A 32 -16.34 -1.06 -0.86
C GLN A 32 -16.37 0.23 -1.68
N ALA A 33 -15.21 0.82 -1.97
CA ALA A 33 -15.10 1.99 -2.81
C ALA A 33 -15.64 1.72 -4.23
N ALA A 34 -15.28 0.61 -4.84
CA ALA A 34 -15.77 0.24 -6.17
C ALA A 34 -17.29 0.02 -6.18
N GLN A 35 -17.83 -0.65 -5.16
CA GLN A 35 -19.27 -0.87 -5.03
C GLN A 35 -20.04 0.43 -4.81
N ALA A 36 -19.46 1.40 -4.09
CA ALA A 36 -20.07 2.71 -3.86
C ALA A 36 -20.29 3.50 -5.17
N PHE A 37 -19.46 3.26 -6.20
CA PHE A 37 -19.64 3.84 -7.55
C PHE A 37 -20.47 2.94 -8.49
N GLY A 38 -21.10 1.88 -7.98
CA GLY A 38 -21.92 0.96 -8.78
C GLY A 38 -21.10 0.06 -9.71
N ALA A 39 -19.84 -0.22 -9.40
CA ALA A 39 -18.99 -1.05 -10.26
C ALA A 39 -19.54 -2.48 -10.40
N THR A 40 -19.58 -2.96 -11.64
CA THR A 40 -19.91 -4.35 -11.96
C THR A 40 -18.83 -5.31 -11.46
N PRO A 41 -19.14 -6.60 -11.23
CA PRO A 41 -18.14 -7.59 -10.83
C PRO A 41 -16.92 -7.64 -11.78
N ALA A 42 -17.17 -7.54 -13.09
CA ALA A 42 -16.09 -7.51 -14.09
C ALA A 42 -15.16 -6.30 -13.93
N GLN A 43 -15.71 -5.12 -13.61
CA GLN A 43 -14.92 -3.90 -13.35
C GLN A 43 -14.09 -4.02 -12.06
N ILE A 44 -14.66 -4.60 -11.00
CA ILE A 44 -13.94 -4.84 -9.75
C ILE A 44 -12.76 -5.80 -9.99
N THR A 45 -13.00 -6.92 -10.70
CA THR A 45 -11.93 -7.86 -11.05
C THR A 45 -10.85 -7.20 -11.91
N SER A 46 -11.24 -6.40 -12.90
CA SER A 46 -10.29 -5.62 -13.72
C SER A 46 -9.46 -4.64 -12.88
N TRP A 47 -10.09 -3.95 -11.93
CA TRP A 47 -9.41 -2.99 -11.07
C TRP A 47 -8.41 -3.69 -10.15
N MET A 48 -8.77 -4.83 -9.56
CA MET A 48 -7.89 -5.64 -8.73
C MET A 48 -6.65 -6.13 -9.51
N TRP A 49 -6.83 -6.56 -10.76
CA TRP A 49 -5.72 -6.90 -11.66
C TRP A 49 -4.82 -5.70 -11.95
N ALA A 50 -5.43 -4.55 -12.28
CA ALA A 50 -4.69 -3.33 -12.57
C ALA A 50 -3.87 -2.85 -11.35
N LEU A 51 -4.42 -2.94 -10.14
CA LEU A 51 -3.71 -2.60 -8.90
C LEU A 51 -2.54 -3.56 -8.65
N GLY A 52 -2.76 -4.87 -8.77
CA GLY A 52 -1.73 -5.88 -8.56
C GLY A 52 -0.55 -5.71 -9.52
N LEU A 53 -0.85 -5.56 -10.82
CA LEU A 53 0.17 -5.32 -11.85
C LEU A 53 0.84 -3.96 -11.68
N GLY A 54 0.06 -2.90 -11.44
CA GLY A 54 0.57 -1.55 -11.25
C GLY A 54 1.55 -1.47 -10.08
N MET A 55 1.16 -1.98 -8.90
CA MET A 55 2.06 -2.00 -7.74
C MET A 55 3.24 -2.93 -7.92
N GLY A 56 3.05 -4.10 -8.52
CA GLY A 56 4.13 -5.05 -8.80
C GLY A 56 5.19 -4.42 -9.70
N LEU A 57 4.77 -3.78 -10.80
CA LEU A 57 5.67 -3.11 -11.73
C LEU A 57 6.30 -1.84 -11.11
N CYS A 58 5.52 -1.01 -10.43
CA CYS A 58 6.03 0.19 -9.75
C CYS A 58 6.95 -0.12 -8.56
N THR A 59 6.89 -1.33 -8.01
CA THR A 59 7.83 -1.83 -7.00
C THR A 59 9.07 -2.43 -7.67
N ALA A 60 8.89 -3.32 -8.64
CA ALA A 60 9.97 -4.06 -9.27
C ALA A 60 10.88 -3.17 -10.14
N ILE A 61 10.31 -2.34 -11.01
CA ILE A 61 11.08 -1.54 -11.98
C ILE A 61 12.05 -0.57 -11.26
N PRO A 62 11.59 0.30 -10.33
CA PRO A 62 12.50 1.20 -9.63
C PRO A 62 13.48 0.45 -8.75
N SER A 63 13.07 -0.67 -8.13
CA SER A 63 13.98 -1.48 -7.32
C SER A 63 15.16 -2.02 -8.13
N LEU A 64 14.90 -2.46 -9.36
CA LEU A 64 15.95 -2.97 -10.26
C LEU A 64 16.85 -1.86 -10.81
N ILE A 65 16.25 -0.71 -11.20
CA ILE A 65 16.98 0.43 -11.79
C ILE A 65 17.81 1.14 -10.72
N LEU A 66 17.19 1.52 -9.59
CA LEU A 66 17.84 2.26 -8.50
C LEU A 66 18.70 1.35 -7.62
N ARG A 67 18.55 0.02 -7.75
CA ARG A 67 19.24 -0.98 -6.92
C ARG A 67 18.99 -0.76 -5.42
N GLN A 68 17.79 -0.30 -5.08
CA GLN A 68 17.31 -0.05 -3.71
C GLN A 68 15.98 -0.80 -3.50
N PRO A 69 15.67 -1.27 -2.28
CA PRO A 69 14.40 -1.94 -2.00
C PRO A 69 13.25 -0.92 -1.97
N VAL A 70 12.67 -0.60 -3.14
CA VAL A 70 11.54 0.32 -3.28
C VAL A 70 10.25 -0.48 -3.18
N MET A 71 9.36 -0.11 -2.26
CA MET A 71 8.02 -0.69 -2.15
C MET A 71 6.97 0.37 -2.47
N VAL A 72 6.10 0.08 -3.44
CA VAL A 72 4.95 0.93 -3.78
C VAL A 72 3.67 0.21 -3.37
N ALA A 73 2.88 0.84 -2.51
CA ALA A 73 1.58 0.38 -2.07
C ALA A 73 0.45 1.31 -2.51
N TRP A 74 -0.80 0.83 -2.48
CA TRP A 74 -1.97 1.68 -2.69
C TRP A 74 -2.18 2.64 -1.52
N SER A 75 -2.92 3.72 -1.76
CA SER A 75 -3.31 4.66 -0.70
C SER A 75 -4.59 4.21 0.00
N THR A 76 -4.47 3.59 1.18
CA THR A 76 -5.63 3.23 2.01
C THR A 76 -6.51 4.43 2.38
N PRO A 77 -5.95 5.60 2.78
CA PRO A 77 -6.76 6.81 2.98
C PRO A 77 -7.46 7.27 1.69
N GLY A 78 -6.80 7.13 0.54
CA GLY A 78 -7.40 7.46 -0.76
C GLY A 78 -8.62 6.58 -1.08
N ALA A 79 -8.51 5.27 -0.88
CA ALA A 79 -9.61 4.33 -1.06
C ALA A 79 -10.79 4.64 -0.12
N ALA A 80 -10.51 5.02 1.13
CA ALA A 80 -11.55 5.43 2.09
C ALA A 80 -12.28 6.70 1.63
N VAL A 81 -11.54 7.73 1.19
CA VAL A 81 -12.13 8.98 0.65
C VAL A 81 -13.02 8.68 -0.55
N LEU A 82 -12.58 7.81 -1.45
CA LEU A 82 -13.38 7.39 -2.61
C LEU A 82 -14.66 6.66 -2.23
N ALA A 83 -14.58 5.72 -1.27
CA ALA A 83 -15.77 5.06 -0.76
C ALA A 83 -16.77 6.09 -0.22
N THR A 84 -16.31 7.06 0.57
CA THR A 84 -17.19 8.12 1.08
C THR A 84 -17.77 9.02 -0.02
N ALA A 85 -16.98 9.35 -1.04
CA ALA A 85 -17.43 10.17 -2.17
C ALA A 85 -18.45 9.42 -3.05
N GLY A 86 -18.26 8.13 -3.29
CA GLY A 86 -19.22 7.29 -4.00
C GLY A 86 -20.54 7.18 -3.24
N LEU A 87 -20.48 7.03 -1.92
CA LEU A 87 -21.66 6.97 -1.05
C LEU A 87 -22.44 8.30 -0.98
N ALA A 88 -21.76 9.44 -1.13
CA ALA A 88 -22.43 10.74 -1.20
C ALA A 88 -23.33 10.89 -2.45
N GLY A 89 -23.15 10.02 -3.45
CA GLY A 89 -23.95 9.98 -4.66
C GLY A 89 -23.61 11.07 -5.66
N GLY A 90 -24.15 10.95 -6.88
CA GLY A 90 -23.97 11.93 -7.95
C GLY A 90 -22.76 11.71 -8.85
N PHE A 91 -21.94 10.66 -8.60
CA PHE A 91 -20.77 10.34 -9.41
C PHE A 91 -20.80 8.89 -9.90
N GLY A 92 -20.51 8.69 -11.19
CA GLY A 92 -20.39 7.37 -11.80
C GLY A 92 -18.95 6.84 -11.81
N MET A 93 -18.80 5.56 -12.16
CA MET A 93 -17.48 4.91 -12.29
C MET A 93 -16.54 5.65 -13.28
N GLY A 94 -17.09 6.24 -14.34
CA GLY A 94 -16.30 7.00 -15.32
C GLY A 94 -15.66 8.27 -14.72
N GLU A 95 -16.41 9.01 -13.89
CA GLU A 95 -15.91 10.19 -13.20
C GLU A 95 -14.89 9.81 -12.13
N ALA A 96 -15.11 8.69 -11.42
CA ALA A 96 -14.14 8.15 -10.48
C ALA A 96 -12.81 7.82 -11.18
N VAL A 97 -12.85 7.16 -12.34
CA VAL A 97 -11.65 6.86 -13.14
C VAL A 97 -10.98 8.15 -13.62
N GLY A 98 -11.75 9.13 -14.11
CA GLY A 98 -11.23 10.43 -14.53
C GLY A 98 -10.52 11.17 -13.40
N ALA A 99 -11.11 11.19 -12.21
CA ALA A 99 -10.53 11.78 -11.00
C ALA A 99 -9.24 11.05 -10.61
N PHE A 100 -9.20 9.72 -10.69
CA PHE A 100 -7.98 8.94 -10.45
C PHE A 100 -6.86 9.29 -11.42
N MET A 101 -7.17 9.40 -12.72
CA MET A 101 -6.19 9.77 -13.74
C MET A 101 -5.67 11.20 -13.52
N ALA A 102 -6.55 12.14 -13.18
CA ALA A 102 -6.17 13.50 -12.84
C ALA A 102 -5.26 13.54 -11.60
N CYS A 103 -5.62 12.82 -10.53
CA CYS A 103 -4.79 12.67 -9.33
C CYS A 103 -3.42 12.06 -9.67
N ALA A 104 -3.36 11.03 -10.51
CA ALA A 104 -2.11 10.41 -10.93
C ALA A 104 -1.19 11.41 -11.65
N VAL A 105 -1.75 12.23 -12.55
CA VAL A 105 -0.99 13.31 -13.22
C VAL A 105 -0.48 14.33 -12.20
N LEU A 106 -1.32 14.76 -11.25
CA LEU A 106 -0.91 15.69 -10.19
C LEU A 106 0.20 15.11 -9.31
N ILE A 107 0.13 13.83 -8.97
CA ILE A 107 1.17 13.13 -8.20
C ILE A 107 2.48 13.10 -9.00
N ILE A 108 2.44 12.75 -10.28
CA ILE A 108 3.62 12.74 -11.15
C ILE A 108 4.23 14.15 -11.26
N LEU A 109 3.41 15.18 -11.47
CA LEU A 109 3.87 16.57 -11.54
C LEU A 109 4.48 17.04 -10.21
N SER A 110 3.86 16.71 -9.08
CA SER A 110 4.40 17.08 -7.76
C SER A 110 5.71 16.36 -7.43
N GLY A 111 5.88 15.12 -7.89
CA GLY A 111 7.14 14.39 -7.82
C GLY A 111 8.21 14.98 -8.74
N ALA A 112 7.89 15.22 -10.01
CA ALA A 112 8.81 15.74 -11.01
C ALA A 112 9.30 17.17 -10.70
N THR A 113 8.48 17.98 -10.04
CA THR A 113 8.84 19.34 -9.61
C THR A 113 9.66 19.41 -8.32
N GLY A 114 9.79 18.29 -7.59
CA GLY A 114 10.45 18.25 -6.27
C GLY A 114 9.71 19.04 -5.19
N TRP A 115 8.47 19.49 -5.45
CA TRP A 115 7.70 20.28 -4.49
C TRP A 115 7.38 19.49 -3.22
N PHE A 116 7.07 18.20 -3.38
CA PHE A 116 6.81 17.32 -2.26
C PHE A 116 8.02 17.20 -1.33
N GLU A 117 9.23 17.04 -1.89
CA GLU A 117 10.48 16.97 -1.13
C GLU A 117 10.71 18.26 -0.34
N ARG A 118 10.51 19.43 -0.95
CA ARG A 118 10.65 20.73 -0.28
C ARG A 118 9.71 20.91 0.90
N ILE A 119 8.47 20.43 0.78
CA ILE A 119 7.49 20.49 1.88
C ILE A 119 7.86 19.49 2.98
N MET A 120 8.25 18.27 2.60
CA MET A 120 8.66 17.24 3.55
C MET A 120 9.87 17.69 4.39
N ASN A 121 10.83 18.40 3.79
CA ASN A 121 11.98 18.97 4.49
C ASN A 121 11.61 20.03 5.55
N ARG A 122 10.36 20.50 5.60
CA ARG A 122 9.86 21.39 6.67
C ARG A 122 9.25 20.63 7.84
N ILE A 123 8.95 19.34 7.69
CA ILE A 123 8.35 18.55 8.77
C ILE A 123 9.45 18.19 9.78
N PRO A 124 9.33 18.60 11.06
CA PRO A 124 10.29 18.24 12.08
C PRO A 124 10.43 16.72 12.20
N MET A 125 11.67 16.23 12.26
CA MET A 125 11.95 14.79 12.44
C MET A 125 11.26 14.19 13.66
N ALA A 126 11.01 14.98 14.71
CA ALA A 126 10.28 14.55 15.89
C ALA A 126 8.81 14.15 15.60
N ILE A 127 8.13 14.81 14.66
CA ILE A 127 6.76 14.46 14.29
C ILE A 127 6.77 13.19 13.44
N ALA A 128 7.70 13.09 12.47
CA ALA A 128 7.85 11.90 11.65
C ALA A 128 8.17 10.66 12.49
N SER A 129 9.08 10.78 13.46
CA SER A 129 9.44 9.69 14.37
C SER A 129 8.30 9.33 15.33
N ALA A 130 7.54 10.31 15.83
CA ALA A 130 6.36 10.06 16.66
C ALA A 130 5.26 9.29 15.89
N LEU A 131 5.03 9.62 14.62
CA LEU A 131 4.09 8.88 13.76
C LEU A 131 4.55 7.43 13.54
N LEU A 132 5.83 7.21 13.25
CA LEU A 132 6.40 5.87 13.12
C LEU A 132 6.30 5.08 14.44
N ALA A 133 6.63 5.72 15.57
CA ALA A 133 6.53 5.10 16.88
C ALA A 133 5.09 4.67 17.21
N GLY A 134 4.09 5.50 16.91
CA GLY A 134 2.68 5.15 17.10
C GLY A 134 2.25 3.92 16.30
N VAL A 135 2.69 3.83 15.03
CA VAL A 135 2.41 2.68 14.18
C VAL A 135 3.13 1.42 14.68
N LEU A 136 4.43 1.51 14.97
CA LEU A 136 5.24 0.38 15.44
C LEU A 136 4.80 -0.13 16.82
N ALA A 137 4.42 0.77 17.73
CA ALA A 137 3.92 0.39 19.05
C ALA A 137 2.65 -0.46 18.94
N ARG A 138 1.73 -0.11 18.03
CA ARG A 138 0.53 -0.91 17.77
C ARG A 138 0.86 -2.30 17.24
N PHE A 139 1.82 -2.41 16.31
CA PHE A 139 2.29 -3.71 15.83
C PHE A 139 2.91 -4.55 16.94
N GLY A 140 3.76 -3.95 17.78
CA GLY A 140 4.37 -4.63 18.93
C GLY A 140 3.32 -5.17 19.90
N LEU A 141 2.31 -4.36 20.24
CA LEU A 141 1.21 -4.78 21.11
C LEU A 141 0.36 -5.90 20.50
N GLN A 142 0.11 -5.85 19.19
CA GLN A 142 -0.64 -6.90 18.48
C GLN A 142 0.12 -8.24 18.43
N ALA A 143 1.46 -8.22 18.40
CA ALA A 143 2.26 -9.44 18.46
C ALA A 143 2.04 -10.21 19.78
N PHE A 144 1.94 -9.51 20.91
CA PHE A 144 1.62 -10.12 22.20
C PHE A 144 0.19 -10.68 22.26
N ALA A 145 -0.77 -9.99 21.64
CA ALA A 145 -2.13 -10.52 21.51
C ALA A 145 -2.16 -11.79 20.65
N ALA A 146 -1.40 -11.84 19.55
CA ALA A 146 -1.26 -13.03 18.70
C ALA A 146 -0.61 -14.20 19.45
N ALA A 147 0.33 -13.91 20.36
CA ALA A 147 0.97 -14.94 21.21
C ALA A 147 -0.04 -15.71 22.08
N GLN A 148 -1.18 -15.10 22.45
CA GLN A 148 -2.23 -15.80 23.20
C GLN A 148 -2.93 -16.90 22.40
N THR A 149 -2.97 -16.79 21.07
CA THR A 149 -3.70 -17.72 20.18
C THR A 149 -2.76 -18.59 19.34
N ALA A 150 -1.55 -18.13 19.06
CA ALA A 150 -0.57 -18.79 18.19
C ALA A 150 0.85 -18.78 18.79
N LEU A 151 0.97 -19.05 20.09
CA LEU A 151 2.23 -19.07 20.84
C LEU A 151 3.37 -19.82 20.13
N PRO A 152 3.18 -21.04 19.58
CA PRO A 152 4.25 -21.79 18.94
C PRO A 152 4.81 -21.07 17.71
N LEU A 153 3.94 -20.44 16.92
CA LEU A 153 4.32 -19.72 15.71
C LEU A 153 5.13 -18.46 16.06
N VAL A 154 4.69 -17.70 17.07
CA VAL A 154 5.40 -16.51 17.55
C VAL A 154 6.79 -16.88 18.08
N LEU A 155 6.93 -17.99 18.82
CA LEU A 155 8.22 -18.47 19.31
C LEU A 155 9.17 -18.87 18.17
N VAL A 156 8.65 -19.54 17.14
CA VAL A 156 9.44 -19.88 15.94
C VAL A 156 9.90 -18.62 15.21
N MET A 157 9.05 -17.59 15.10
CA MET A 157 9.41 -16.31 14.45
C MET A 157 10.46 -15.50 15.22
N LEU A 158 10.56 -15.65 16.55
CA LEU A 158 11.59 -14.98 17.36
C LEU A 158 12.94 -15.71 17.35
N LEU A 159 12.94 -17.01 17.07
CA LEU A 159 14.15 -17.84 17.03
C LEU A 159 14.84 -17.83 15.65
N ALA A 160 14.11 -17.43 14.59
CA ALA A 160 14.59 -17.32 13.21
C ALA A 160 15.16 -15.93 12.90
#